data_AF-A0A2K5CXU6-F1
#
_entry.id   AF-A0A2K5CXU6-F1
#
_cell.length_a   1.000
_cell.length_b   1.000
_cell.length_c   1.000
_cell.angle_alpha   90.00
_cell.angle_beta   90.00
_cell.angle_gamma   90.00
#
_symmetry.space_group_name_H-M   'P 1'
#
loop_
_entity.id
_entity.type
_entity.pdbx_description
1 polymer ?
#
loop_
_entity_poly.entity_id
_entity_poly.type
_entity_poly.pdbx_seq_one_letter_code
_entity_poly.pdbx_strand_id
1 'polypeptide(L)'
;MGQCGITSSKTVLVFLNLIFWVENEVDRSIQKVYKTYNGTNPDAASRAIDYVQRQLHCCGIHNYSDWENTDWFKETKNQSVPLSCCRETASNCNGSLAHPSDLYAEGCEALVVKKLQEIMMHVIWAALAFAAIQLLGMLCACIVLCRRSRDPAYELLITGGTYA
;
A
#
# COMPACT_ATOMS: atom_id res chain seq x y z
N MET A 1 2.94 -28.98 -24.17
CA MET A 1 3.91 -28.32 -23.27
C MET A 1 4.16 -26.85 -23.68
N GLY A 2 3.12 -26.02 -23.89
CA GLY A 2 3.28 -24.66 -24.47
C GLY A 2 2.67 -23.48 -23.69
N GLN A 3 2.08 -23.70 -22.51
CA GLN A 3 1.36 -22.65 -21.76
C GLN A 3 2.19 -21.94 -20.68
N CYS A 4 3.45 -22.32 -20.45
CA CYS A 4 4.27 -21.69 -19.40
C CYS A 4 4.81 -20.31 -19.81
N GLY A 5 5.06 -20.06 -21.10
CA GLY A 5 5.64 -18.78 -21.59
C GLY A 5 4.64 -17.63 -21.76
N ILE A 6 3.42 -17.92 -22.20
CA ILE A 6 2.39 -16.89 -22.48
C ILE A 6 1.77 -16.34 -21.19
N THR A 7 1.62 -17.19 -20.16
CA THR A 7 1.08 -16.79 -18.85
C THR A 7 2.06 -15.87 -18.11
N SER A 8 3.36 -16.14 -18.20
CA SER A 8 4.41 -15.27 -17.63
C SER A 8 4.40 -13.87 -18.29
N SER A 9 4.26 -13.79 -19.62
CA SER A 9 4.18 -12.50 -20.32
C SER A 9 2.99 -11.64 -19.88
N LYS A 10 1.79 -12.22 -19.74
CA LYS A 10 0.61 -11.46 -19.30
C LYS A 10 0.71 -11.00 -17.85
N THR A 11 1.20 -11.85 -16.94
CA THR A 11 1.39 -11.47 -15.54
C THR A 11 2.43 -10.37 -15.41
N VAL A 12 3.52 -10.43 -16.20
CA VAL A 12 4.52 -9.36 -16.26
C VAL A 12 3.89 -8.06 -16.76
N LEU A 13 3.08 -8.09 -17.81
CA LEU A 13 2.39 -6.89 -18.30
C LEU A 13 1.45 -6.29 -17.26
N VAL A 14 0.66 -7.11 -16.55
CA VAL A 14 -0.21 -6.63 -15.48
C VAL A 14 0.60 -5.99 -14.36
N PHE A 15 1.71 -6.61 -13.97
CA PHE A 15 2.57 -6.08 -12.92
C PHE A 15 3.23 -4.76 -13.32
N LEU A 16 3.74 -4.66 -14.55
CA LEU A 16 4.31 -3.41 -15.08
C LEU A 16 3.26 -2.31 -15.20
N ASN A 17 2.04 -2.62 -15.66
CA ASN A 17 0.94 -1.66 -15.71
C ASN A 17 0.56 -1.18 -14.30
N LEU A 18 0.55 -2.06 -13.30
CA LEU A 18 0.27 -1.69 -11.92
C LEU A 18 1.36 -0.77 -11.35
N ILE A 19 2.64 -1.08 -11.58
CA ILE A 19 3.76 -0.23 -11.17
C ILE A 19 3.63 1.17 -11.77
N PHE A 20 3.47 1.23 -13.10
CA PHE A 20 3.34 2.50 -13.80
C PHE A 20 2.11 3.29 -13.34
N TRP A 21 0.98 2.60 -13.10
CA TRP A 21 -0.22 3.24 -12.57
C TRP A 21 0.02 3.85 -11.19
N VAL A 22 0.69 3.13 -10.28
CA VAL A 22 1.01 3.64 -8.95
C VAL A 22 1.94 4.84 -8.99
N GLU A 23 3.00 4.81 -9.81
CA GLU A 23 3.90 5.96 -9.97
C GLU A 23 3.12 7.22 -10.38
N ASN A 24 2.27 7.12 -11.41
CA ASN A 24 1.48 8.26 -11.90
C ASN A 24 0.40 8.76 -10.92
N GLU A 25 -0.16 7.87 -10.10
CA GLU A 25 -1.15 8.26 -9.09
C GLU A 25 -0.47 8.94 -7.90
N VAL A 26 0.70 8.44 -7.50
CA VAL A 26 1.50 9.05 -6.42
C VAL A 26 1.99 10.43 -6.82
N ASP A 27 2.56 10.61 -8.01
CA ASP A 27 2.99 11.93 -8.51
C ASP A 27 1.83 12.93 -8.47
N ARG A 28 0.67 12.56 -9.02
CA ARG A 28 -0.51 13.45 -9.02
C ARG A 28 -1.00 13.78 -7.62
N SER A 29 -1.05 12.79 -6.73
CA SER A 29 -1.53 12.96 -5.36
C SER A 29 -0.57 13.83 -4.55
N ILE A 30 0.74 13.54 -4.59
CA ILE A 30 1.74 14.27 -3.81
C ILE A 30 1.81 15.74 -4.23
N GLN A 31 1.79 16.02 -5.53
CA GLN A 31 1.74 17.38 -6.08
C GLN A 31 0.52 18.17 -5.56
N LYS A 32 -0.65 17.52 -5.48
CA LYS A 32 -1.88 18.16 -5.00
C LYS A 32 -1.82 18.47 -3.50
N VAL A 33 -1.34 17.53 -2.69
CA VAL A 33 -1.27 17.69 -1.24
C VAL A 33 -0.24 18.77 -0.87
N TYR A 34 0.92 18.79 -1.52
CA TYR A 34 1.94 19.84 -1.31
C TYR A 34 1.45 21.24 -1.67
N LYS A 35 0.65 21.39 -2.74
CA LYS A 35 0.01 22.68 -3.08
C LYS A 35 -0.99 23.16 -2.04
N THR A 36 -1.56 22.26 -1.24
CA THR A 36 -2.58 22.58 -0.23
C THR A 36 -1.96 22.72 1.18
N TYR A 37 -0.65 22.51 1.31
CA TYR A 37 0.04 22.63 2.59
C TYR A 37 -0.02 24.08 3.10
N ASN A 38 -0.41 24.25 4.36
CA ASN A 38 -0.47 25.56 5.01
C ASN A 38 0.26 25.61 6.36
N GLY A 39 0.86 24.50 6.80
CA GLY A 39 1.62 24.41 8.05
C GLY A 39 0.76 24.49 9.32
N THR A 40 -0.57 24.40 9.22
CA THR A 40 -1.47 24.45 10.37
C THR A 40 -1.93 23.06 10.81
N ASN A 41 -2.02 22.84 12.12
CA ASN A 41 -2.33 21.53 12.70
C ASN A 41 -3.78 20.99 12.46
N PRO A 42 -4.84 21.81 12.24
CA PRO A 42 -6.14 21.25 11.86
C PRO A 42 -6.17 20.76 10.41
N ASP A 43 -5.27 21.25 9.55
CA ASP A 43 -5.26 20.93 8.13
C ASP A 43 -4.80 19.48 7.86
N ALA A 44 -5.58 18.79 7.04
CA ALA A 44 -5.31 17.39 6.71
C ALA A 44 -4.09 17.23 5.82
N ALA A 45 -3.85 18.16 4.89
CA ALA A 45 -2.69 18.11 4.00
C ALA A 45 -1.38 18.29 4.79
N SER A 46 -1.37 19.24 5.72
CA SER A 46 -0.24 19.52 6.60
C SER A 46 0.10 18.34 7.49
N ARG A 47 -0.90 17.73 8.14
CA ARG A 47 -0.68 16.50 8.92
C ARG A 47 -0.20 15.33 8.08
N ALA A 48 -0.74 15.15 6.87
CA ALA A 48 -0.35 14.05 5.99
C ALA A 48 1.11 14.20 5.53
N ILE A 49 1.51 15.40 5.10
CA ILE A 49 2.89 15.68 4.68
C ILE A 49 3.86 15.51 5.85
N ASP A 50 3.54 16.10 7.01
CA ASP A 50 4.38 15.99 8.20
C ASP A 50 4.55 14.54 8.66
N TYR A 51 3.50 13.74 8.54
CA TYR A 51 3.54 12.32 8.86
C TYR A 51 4.44 11.56 7.88
N VAL A 52 4.25 11.75 6.57
CA VAL A 52 5.05 11.08 5.54
C VAL A 52 6.53 11.43 5.67
N GLN A 53 6.86 12.70 5.86
CA GLN A 53 8.25 13.16 5.99
C GLN A 53 8.94 12.55 7.21
N ARG A 54 8.27 12.50 8.36
CA ARG A 54 8.82 11.84 9.56
C ARG A 54 8.93 10.32 9.40
N GLN A 55 7.91 9.69 8.81
CA GLN A 55 7.83 8.24 8.71
C GLN A 55 8.81 7.66 7.68
N LEU A 56 9.07 8.40 6.60
CA LEU A 56 9.93 7.96 5.50
C LEU A 56 11.29 8.66 5.47
N HIS A 57 11.56 9.57 6.40
CA HIS A 57 12.84 10.30 6.46
C HIS A 57 13.17 11.01 5.13
N CYS A 58 12.17 11.73 4.60
CA CYS A 58 12.24 12.43 3.32
C CYS A 58 11.81 13.89 3.46
N CYS A 59 12.18 14.74 2.49
CA CYS A 59 11.75 16.12 2.45
C CYS A 59 11.47 16.59 1.02
N GLY A 60 10.31 17.22 0.83
CA GLY A 60 9.86 17.66 -0.48
C GLY A 60 9.37 16.50 -1.36
N ILE A 61 9.12 16.79 -2.63
CA ILE A 61 8.59 15.81 -3.59
C ILE A 61 9.77 14.97 -4.12
N HIS A 62 10.73 15.66 -4.71
CA HIS A 62 12.02 15.16 -5.20
C HIS A 62 13.17 15.57 -4.29
N ASN A 63 13.10 16.76 -3.68
CA ASN A 63 14.12 17.27 -2.75
C ASN A 63 13.57 18.42 -1.88
N TYR A 64 14.29 18.81 -0.82
CA TYR A 64 13.92 19.90 0.07
C TYR A 64 13.70 21.25 -0.66
N SER A 65 14.36 21.48 -1.80
CA SER A 65 14.19 22.70 -2.60
C SER A 65 12.81 22.83 -3.25
N ASP A 66 12.01 21.77 -3.34
CA ASP A 66 10.65 21.86 -3.87
C ASP A 66 9.75 22.77 -3.05
N TRP A 67 10.08 22.92 -1.75
CA TRP A 67 9.38 23.85 -0.87
C TRP A 67 9.46 25.29 -1.36
N GLU A 68 10.55 25.71 -2.01
CA GLU A 68 10.72 27.08 -2.52
C GLU A 68 9.63 27.48 -3.53
N ASN A 69 9.07 26.49 -4.23
CA ASN A 69 8.03 26.71 -5.22
C ASN A 69 6.61 26.77 -4.63
N THR A 70 6.44 26.36 -3.37
CA THR A 70 5.13 26.32 -2.70
C THR A 70 4.67 27.70 -2.24
N ASP A 71 3.36 27.92 -2.22
CA ASP A 71 2.77 29.19 -1.77
C ASP A 71 3.06 29.44 -0.29
N TRP A 72 2.98 28.39 0.54
CA TRP A 72 3.30 28.45 1.96
C TRP A 72 4.72 28.98 2.22
N PHE A 73 5.73 28.49 1.48
CA PHE A 73 7.11 28.94 1.66
C PHE A 73 7.28 30.42 1.30
N LYS A 74 6.63 30.86 0.21
CA LYS A 74 6.64 32.27 -0.24
C LYS A 74 5.95 33.20 0.77
N GLU A 75 4.87 32.72 1.40
CA GLU A 75 4.13 33.48 2.41
C GLU A 75 4.89 33.58 3.74
N THR A 76 5.54 32.49 4.17
CA THR A 76 6.19 32.41 5.48
C THR A 76 7.47 33.26 5.55
N LYS A 77 8.12 33.55 4.41
CA LYS A 77 9.32 34.40 4.25
C LYS A 77 10.56 34.04 5.09
N ASN A 78 10.49 33.00 5.93
CA ASN A 78 11.55 32.60 6.85
C ASN A 78 12.62 31.70 6.23
N GLN A 79 12.54 31.42 4.91
CA GLN A 79 13.44 30.52 4.19
C GLN A 79 13.63 29.16 4.89
N SER A 80 12.54 28.65 5.47
CA SER A 80 12.52 27.43 6.27
C SER A 80 11.49 26.45 5.72
N VAL A 81 11.86 25.17 5.71
CA VAL A 81 10.96 24.05 5.43
C VAL A 81 10.25 23.61 6.73
N PRO A 82 9.19 22.78 6.64
CA PRO A 82 8.56 22.22 7.82
C PRO A 82 9.52 21.46 8.73
N LEU A 83 9.30 21.52 10.04
CA LEU A 83 10.14 20.82 11.03
C LEU A 83 10.11 19.29 10.88
N SER A 84 9.11 18.75 10.21
CA SER A 84 9.02 17.35 9.80
C SER A 84 10.13 16.91 8.82
N CYS A 85 10.75 17.85 8.09
CA CYS A 85 11.93 17.59 7.25
C CYS A 85 13.25 17.45 8.00
N CYS A 86 13.28 17.72 9.31
CA CYS A 86 14.50 17.65 10.11
C CYS A 86 14.94 16.21 10.36
N ARG A 87 16.24 15.94 10.21
CA ARG A 87 16.87 14.69 10.61
C ARG A 87 16.83 14.53 12.12
N GLU A 88 16.56 13.31 12.58
CA GLU A 88 16.57 12.98 14.01
C GLU A 88 17.93 13.19 14.67
N THR A 89 19.02 13.07 13.89
CA THR A 89 20.39 13.30 14.38
C THR A 89 20.76 14.78 14.53
N ALA A 90 19.97 15.69 13.97
CA ALA A 90 20.27 17.11 13.99
C ALA A 90 19.83 17.74 15.33
N SER A 91 20.80 18.19 16.13
CA SER A 91 20.51 18.94 17.36
C SER A 91 20.05 20.36 17.02
N ASN A 92 18.84 20.73 17.45
CA ASN A 92 18.24 22.07 17.24
C ASN A 92 17.94 22.42 15.77
N CYS A 93 17.43 21.47 14.99
CA CYS A 93 16.97 21.77 13.64
C CYS A 93 15.73 22.68 13.66
N ASN A 94 15.84 23.83 12.97
CA ASN A 94 14.75 24.81 12.81
C ASN A 94 14.20 24.85 11.38
N GLY A 95 14.46 23.81 10.58
CA GLY A 95 14.02 23.74 9.19
C GLY A 95 14.70 24.74 8.24
N SER A 96 15.75 25.43 8.66
CA SER A 96 16.39 26.48 7.85
C SER A 96 17.14 25.90 6.64
N LEU A 97 16.91 26.47 5.45
CA LEU A 97 17.68 26.13 4.25
C LEU A 97 19.17 26.52 4.33
N ALA A 98 19.57 27.33 5.32
CA ALA A 98 20.97 27.65 5.56
C ALA A 98 21.80 26.44 6.04
N HIS A 99 21.14 25.44 6.64
CA HIS A 99 21.78 24.21 7.14
C HIS A 99 21.15 22.97 6.48
N PRO A 100 21.40 22.74 5.17
CA PRO A 100 20.82 21.60 4.46
C PRO A 100 21.33 20.24 4.97
N SER A 101 22.45 20.22 5.71
CA SER A 101 22.97 19.05 6.42
C SER A 101 22.05 18.51 7.52
N ASP A 102 21.09 19.32 7.98
CA ASP A 102 20.16 18.95 9.05
C ASP A 102 18.82 18.44 8.49
N LEU A 103 18.61 18.59 7.18
CA LEU A 103 17.37 18.23 6.48
C LEU A 103 17.52 16.91 5.73
N TYR A 104 16.42 16.17 5.53
CA TYR A 104 16.42 15.03 4.62
C TYR A 104 16.64 15.50 3.17
N ALA A 105 17.60 14.89 2.48
CA ALA A 105 17.90 15.20 1.08
C ALA A 105 17.06 14.38 0.09
N GLU A 106 16.51 13.25 0.54
CA GLU A 106 15.70 12.35 -0.28
C GLU A 106 14.28 12.89 -0.46
N GLY A 107 13.78 12.84 -1.70
CA GLY A 107 12.40 13.19 -2.02
C GLY A 107 11.40 12.14 -1.56
N CYS A 108 10.22 12.59 -1.13
CA CYS A 108 9.18 11.67 -0.62
C CYS A 108 8.51 10.85 -1.72
N GLU A 109 8.46 11.30 -2.97
CA GLU A 109 7.75 10.62 -4.04
C GLU A 109 8.27 9.20 -4.28
N ALA A 110 9.58 9.07 -4.54
CA ALA A 110 10.21 7.78 -4.81
C ALA A 110 10.08 6.81 -3.62
N LEU A 111 10.20 7.32 -2.39
CA LEU A 111 10.06 6.50 -1.18
C LEU A 111 8.61 6.06 -0.96
N VAL A 112 7.63 6.94 -1.21
CA VAL A 112 6.20 6.59 -1.13
C VAL A 112 5.85 5.55 -2.18
N VAL A 113 6.28 5.72 -3.44
CA VAL A 113 6.08 4.73 -4.51
C VAL A 113 6.65 3.37 -4.07
N LYS A 114 7.90 3.35 -3.62
CA LYS A 114 8.55 2.11 -3.16
C LYS A 114 7.78 1.45 -2.02
N LYS A 115 7.32 2.22 -1.02
CA LYS A 115 6.55 1.69 0.11
C LYS A 115 5.19 1.16 -0.30
N LEU A 116 4.49 1.85 -1.19
CA LEU A 116 3.21 1.37 -1.72
C LEU A 116 3.40 0.08 -2.54
N GLN A 117 4.45 -0.01 -3.35
CA GLN A 117 4.78 -1.24 -4.08
C GLN A 117 5.06 -2.42 -3.14
N GLU A 118 5.84 -2.21 -2.08
CA GLU A 118 6.10 -3.23 -1.04
C GLU A 118 4.78 -3.68 -0.37
N ILE A 119 3.91 -2.74 0.02
CA ILE A 119 2.62 -3.05 0.67
C ILE A 119 1.69 -3.81 -0.28
N MET A 120 1.54 -3.37 -1.53
CA MET A 120 0.69 -4.04 -2.51
C MET A 120 1.14 -5.48 -2.76
N MET A 121 2.45 -5.72 -2.84
CA MET A 121 2.99 -7.07 -2.99
C MET A 121 2.55 -7.96 -1.83
N HIS A 122 2.64 -7.48 -0.58
CA HIS A 122 2.14 -8.23 0.57
C HIS A 122 0.62 -8.49 0.52
N VAL A 123 -0.17 -7.51 0.08
CA VAL A 123 -1.63 -7.67 -0.08
C VAL A 123 -1.98 -8.73 -1.14
N ILE A 124 -1.26 -8.76 -2.27
CA ILE A 124 -1.45 -9.76 -3.32
C ILE A 124 -1.18 -11.17 -2.77
N TRP A 125 -0.08 -11.36 -2.04
CA TRP A 125 0.24 -12.65 -1.44
C TRP A 125 -0.79 -13.10 -0.41
N ALA A 126 -1.27 -12.18 0.44
CA ALA A 126 -2.33 -12.47 1.40
C ALA A 126 -3.64 -12.89 0.70
N ALA A 127 -4.02 -12.20 -0.39
CA ALA A 127 -5.20 -12.53 -1.17
C ALA A 127 -5.10 -13.92 -1.84
N LEU A 128 -3.93 -14.27 -2.39
CA LEU A 128 -3.68 -15.58 -2.98
C LEU A 128 -3.74 -16.70 -1.94
N ALA A 129 -3.16 -16.48 -0.75
CA ALA A 129 -3.23 -17.45 0.34
C ALA A 129 -4.68 -17.68 0.79
N PHE A 130 -5.46 -16.61 0.91
CA PHE A 130 -6.87 -16.69 1.27
C PHE A 130 -7.70 -17.45 0.22
N ALA A 131 -7.49 -17.16 -1.07
CA ALA A 131 -8.15 -17.88 -2.16
C ALA A 131 -7.80 -19.38 -2.15
N ALA A 132 -6.55 -19.75 -1.88
CA ALA A 132 -6.14 -21.15 -1.78
C ALA A 132 -6.84 -21.88 -0.62
N ILE A 133 -6.96 -21.25 0.55
CA ILE A 133 -7.67 -21.81 1.70
C ILE A 133 -9.15 -22.05 1.37
N GLN A 134 -9.80 -21.10 0.70
CA GLN A 134 -11.20 -21.24 0.27
C GLN A 134 -11.39 -22.43 -0.70
N LEU A 135 -10.50 -22.58 -1.68
CA LEU A 135 -10.55 -23.70 -2.62
C LEU A 135 -10.39 -25.04 -1.91
N LEU A 136 -9.46 -25.14 -0.95
CA LEU A 136 -9.28 -26.34 -0.14
C LEU A 136 -10.52 -26.64 0.71
N GLY A 137 -11.13 -25.62 1.33
CA GLY A 137 -12.36 -25.76 2.10
C GLY A 137 -13.52 -26.30 1.25
N MET A 138 -13.69 -25.76 0.04
CA MET A 138 -14.70 -26.21 -0.92
C MET A 138 -14.46 -27.66 -1.35
N LEU A 139 -13.21 -28.03 -1.67
CA LEU A 139 -12.85 -29.40 -2.03
C LEU A 139 -13.14 -30.39 -0.90
N CYS A 140 -12.77 -30.05 0.34
CA CYS A 140 -13.05 -30.87 1.51
C CYS A 140 -14.57 -31.05 1.72
N ALA A 141 -15.36 -29.98 1.61
CA ALA A 141 -16.81 -30.05 1.72
C ALA A 141 -17.44 -30.95 0.64
N CYS A 142 -16.99 -30.81 -0.61
CA CYS A 142 -17.43 -31.68 -1.70
C CYS A 142 -17.10 -33.16 -1.42
N ILE A 143 -15.89 -33.47 -0.95
CA ILE A 143 -15.49 -34.85 -0.60
C ILE A 143 -16.40 -35.41 0.51
N VAL A 144 -16.63 -34.66 1.58
CA VAL A 144 -17.47 -35.10 2.71
C VAL A 144 -18.91 -35.35 2.25
N LEU A 145 -19.49 -34.44 1.47
CA LEU A 145 -20.86 -34.59 0.94
C LEU A 145 -20.99 -35.77 -0.02
N CYS A 146 -20.03 -35.94 -0.94
CA CYS A 146 -20.02 -37.09 -1.85
C CYS A 146 -19.86 -38.42 -1.11
N ARG A 147 -19.04 -38.47 -0.05
CA ARG A 147 -18.92 -39.67 0.80
C ARG A 147 -20.23 -39.96 1.54
N ARG A 148 -20.82 -38.95 2.19
CA ARG A 148 -22.10 -39.10 2.91
C ARG A 148 -23.24 -39.53 1.99
N SER A 149 -23.26 -39.07 0.74
CA SER A 149 -24.25 -39.51 -0.25
C SER A 149 -24.05 -40.96 -0.72
N ARG A 150 -22.83 -41.50 -0.56
CA ARG A 150 -22.47 -42.86 -0.98
C ARG A 150 -22.65 -43.88 0.14
N ASP A 151 -22.66 -43.45 1.40
CA ASP A 151 -23.12 -44.29 2.50
C ASP A 151 -24.63 -44.54 2.28
N PRO A 152 -25.06 -45.80 2.03
CA PRO A 152 -26.47 -46.08 1.82
C PRO A 152 -27.23 -45.65 3.07
N ALA A 153 -28.42 -45.07 2.87
CA ALA A 153 -29.38 -44.88 3.95
C ALA A 153 -29.42 -46.18 4.75
N TYR A 154 -29.30 -46.07 6.07
CA TYR A 154 -29.66 -47.15 6.98
C TYR A 154 -30.95 -47.76 6.41
N GLU A 155 -30.88 -49.00 5.94
CA GLU A 155 -32.07 -49.77 5.59
C GLU A 155 -33.03 -49.56 6.75
N LEU A 156 -34.16 -48.90 6.48
CA LEU A 156 -35.24 -48.82 7.44
C LEU A 156 -35.52 -50.28 7.83
N LEU A 157 -35.30 -50.63 9.10
CA LEU A 157 -35.85 -51.82 9.73
C LEU A 157 -37.38 -51.68 9.82
N ILE A 158 -38.02 -51.52 8.66
CA ILE A 158 -39.46 -51.67 8.44
C ILE A 158 -39.60 -52.57 7.21
N THR A 159 -39.29 -53.85 7.37
CA THR A 159 -39.94 -54.89 6.57
C THR A 159 -40.17 -56.13 7.43
N GLY A 160 -41.45 -56.50 7.55
CA GLY A 160 -41.87 -57.89 7.79
C GLY A 160 -42.28 -58.23 9.22
N GLY A 161 -43.55 -58.01 9.56
CA GLY A 161 -44.12 -58.51 10.81
C GLY A 161 -45.61 -58.29 11.06
N THR A 162 -46.44 -57.95 10.07
CA THR A 162 -47.83 -58.42 10.09
C THR A 162 -47.81 -59.82 9.46
N TYR A 163 -48.34 -60.83 10.16
CA TYR A 163 -49.31 -61.90 9.79
C TYR A 163 -49.11 -63.10 10.75
N ALA A 164 -49.98 -63.23 11.76
CA ALA A 164 -50.53 -64.47 12.33
C ALA A 164 -51.36 -64.11 13.56
#